data_AF-A0A067SGK6-F1
#
_entry.id   AF-A0A067SGK6-F1
#
_cell.length_a   1.000
_cell.length_b   1.000
_cell.length_c   1.000
_cell.angle_alpha   90.00
_cell.angle_beta   90.00
_cell.angle_gamma   90.00
#
_symmetry.space_group_name_H-M   'P 1'
#
loop_
_entity.id
_entity.type
_entity.pdbx_description
1 polymer ?
#
loop_
_entity_poly.entity_id
_entity_poly.type
_entity_poly.pdbx_seq_one_letter_code
_entity_poly.pdbx_strand_id
1 'polypeptide(L)'
;MTLSYYDMQCSPASVAPVVNIDSCVAMKSTLKRCESWMKASCEDQYDAINCGAAYQFCRTIYSGPYHETGRNPYDISKQCEGNISETLCYPQTKFIRDFLDKPSVRSLLGVDKSITQNFSSCSHDVGGAFGATQDILHPTKDYVAALLERGVRVLIYVGAYDWICNHVGNERWTLALEWSGHSEFAGQELRDWLVDSKPAGKTRSAQGFTFATIAGAGHMVPFDKPKESLELVNRWIAGKDL
;
A
#
# COMPACT_ATOMS: atom_id res chain seq x y z
N MET A 1 -9.67 -1.28 7.87
CA MET A 1 -8.56 -0.34 7.58
C MET A 1 -7.82 0.08 8.85
N THR A 2 -8.47 0.72 9.83
CA THR A 2 -7.83 1.28 11.04
C THR A 2 -7.05 0.26 11.88
N LEU A 3 -7.57 -0.97 12.05
CA LEU A 3 -6.89 -2.01 12.83
C LEU A 3 -5.53 -2.40 12.26
N SER A 4 -5.35 -2.41 10.93
CA SER A 4 -4.05 -2.79 10.35
C SER A 4 -2.98 -1.74 10.63
N TYR A 5 -3.34 -0.45 10.64
CA TYR A 5 -2.45 0.62 11.06
C TYR A 5 -2.08 0.54 12.55
N TYR A 6 -3.00 0.08 13.40
CA TYR A 6 -2.67 -0.21 14.80
C TYR A 6 -1.63 -1.33 14.91
N ASP A 7 -1.88 -2.47 14.27
CA ASP A 7 -0.96 -3.62 14.36
C ASP A 7 0.42 -3.28 13.79
N MET A 8 0.48 -2.55 12.68
CA MET A 8 1.75 -2.13 12.07
C MET A 8 2.61 -1.23 12.95
N GLN A 9 1.98 -0.42 13.82
CA GLN A 9 2.69 0.61 14.59
C GLN A 9 2.91 0.24 16.05
N CYS A 10 2.01 -0.60 16.60
CA CYS A 10 1.94 -0.92 18.02
C CYS A 10 2.26 -2.39 18.32
N SER A 11 2.59 -3.17 17.31
CA SER A 11 2.99 -4.58 17.44
C SER A 11 4.23 -4.87 16.59
N PRO A 12 4.93 -6.00 16.81
CA PRO A 12 6.09 -6.39 16.01
C PRO A 12 5.70 -6.98 14.65
N ALA A 13 4.70 -6.42 13.96
CA ALA A 13 4.22 -6.92 12.67
C ALA A 13 5.29 -6.83 11.57
N SER A 14 6.04 -5.73 11.56
CA SER A 14 7.13 -5.46 10.59
C SER A 14 8.44 -5.14 11.29
N VAL A 15 8.37 -4.25 12.28
CA VAL A 15 9.47 -3.79 13.12
C VAL A 15 8.95 -3.65 14.56
N ALA A 16 9.84 -3.42 15.53
CA ALA A 16 9.40 -3.09 16.89
C ALA A 16 8.45 -1.87 16.89
N PRO A 17 7.50 -1.78 17.84
CA PRO A 17 6.54 -0.67 17.91
C PRO A 17 7.21 0.70 17.75
N VAL A 18 6.66 1.54 16.87
CA VAL A 18 7.29 2.80 16.45
C VAL A 18 6.66 4.05 17.06
N VAL A 19 5.46 3.93 17.61
CA VAL A 19 4.76 5.02 18.33
C VAL A 19 4.71 4.73 19.83
N ASN A 20 4.50 5.78 20.64
CA ASN A 20 4.44 5.65 22.09
C ASN A 20 3.19 4.89 22.57
N ILE A 21 3.24 4.40 23.82
CA ILE A 21 2.17 3.60 24.41
C ILE A 21 0.85 4.37 24.47
N ASP A 22 0.88 5.67 24.78
CA ASP A 22 -0.32 6.51 24.87
C ASP A 22 -1.04 6.60 23.52
N SER A 23 -0.29 6.73 22.43
CA SER A 23 -0.80 6.72 21.06
C SER A 23 -1.41 5.37 20.72
N CYS A 24 -0.74 4.26 21.10
CA CYS A 24 -1.28 2.92 20.91
C CYS A 24 -2.60 2.71 21.68
N VAL A 25 -2.69 3.18 22.91
CA VAL A 25 -3.92 3.11 23.73
C VAL A 25 -5.04 3.94 23.10
N ALA A 26 -4.74 5.17 22.65
CA ALA A 26 -5.69 6.04 21.99
C ALA A 26 -6.21 5.46 20.66
N MET A 27 -5.32 4.87 19.85
CA MET A 27 -5.69 4.14 18.63
C MET A 27 -6.60 2.97 18.98
N LYS A 28 -6.19 2.11 19.93
CA LYS A 28 -6.94 0.91 20.34
C LYS A 28 -8.35 1.25 20.84
N SER A 29 -8.49 2.27 21.67
CA SER A 29 -9.78 2.70 22.22
C SER A 29 -10.73 3.26 21.16
N THR A 30 -10.18 3.79 20.06
CA THR A 30 -10.95 4.40 18.97
C THR A 30 -11.32 3.40 17.86
N LEU A 31 -10.65 2.25 17.78
CA LEU A 31 -10.85 1.25 16.72
C LEU A 31 -12.32 0.92 16.46
N LYS A 32 -13.06 0.56 17.52
CA LYS A 32 -14.47 0.15 17.39
C LYS A 32 -15.33 1.25 16.78
N ARG A 33 -15.15 2.50 17.23
CA ARG A 33 -15.84 3.67 16.69
C ARG A 33 -15.52 3.86 15.22
N CYS A 34 -14.24 3.73 14.86
CA CYS A 34 -13.79 3.88 13.49
C CYS A 34 -14.38 2.82 12.56
N GLU A 35 -14.29 1.55 12.95
CA GLU A 35 -14.80 0.43 12.15
C GLU A 35 -16.32 0.52 11.98
N SER A 36 -17.06 0.80 13.06
CA SER A 36 -18.51 0.90 12.98
C SER A 36 -18.97 2.09 12.13
N TRP A 37 -18.30 3.25 12.26
CA TRP A 37 -18.70 4.46 11.56
C TRP A 37 -18.35 4.39 10.07
N MET A 38 -17.16 3.88 9.74
CA MET A 38 -16.76 3.61 8.34
C MET A 38 -17.70 2.60 7.70
N LYS A 39 -18.00 1.48 8.37
CA LYS A 39 -18.92 0.48 7.84
C LYS A 39 -20.29 1.07 7.54
N ALA A 40 -20.89 1.75 8.52
CA ALA A 40 -22.24 2.29 8.40
C ALA A 40 -22.38 3.46 7.40
N SER A 41 -21.28 4.17 7.07
CA SER A 41 -21.33 5.38 6.23
C SER A 41 -20.68 5.23 4.86
N CYS A 42 -19.77 4.26 4.70
CA CYS A 42 -19.01 4.03 3.46
C CYS A 42 -19.31 2.67 2.81
N GLU A 43 -19.54 1.62 3.60
CA GLU A 43 -19.69 0.25 3.08
C GLU A 43 -21.16 -0.16 2.94
N ASP A 44 -21.94 -0.06 4.02
CA ASP A 44 -23.35 -0.48 4.02
C ASP A 44 -24.24 0.48 3.21
N GLN A 45 -23.84 1.75 3.16
CA GLN A 45 -24.38 2.80 2.30
C GLN A 45 -23.25 3.78 2.01
N TYR A 46 -23.27 4.46 0.88
CA TYR A 46 -22.33 5.54 0.60
C TYR A 46 -22.99 6.90 0.89
N ASP A 47 -22.84 7.36 2.12
CA ASP A 47 -23.16 8.73 2.52
C ASP A 47 -21.86 9.55 2.47
N ALA A 48 -21.64 10.30 1.38
CA ALA A 48 -20.40 11.03 1.15
C ALA A 48 -20.01 11.96 2.33
N ILE A 49 -20.99 12.56 3.02
CA ILE A 49 -20.70 13.48 4.13
C ILE A 49 -20.21 12.68 5.33
N ASN A 50 -20.97 11.67 5.76
CA ASN A 50 -20.62 10.88 6.92
C ASN A 50 -19.40 9.98 6.66
N CYS A 51 -19.25 9.44 5.46
CA CYS A 51 -18.10 8.65 5.04
C CYS A 51 -16.83 9.47 5.06
N GLY A 52 -16.86 10.68 4.47
CA GLY A 52 -15.73 11.60 4.51
C GLY A 52 -15.34 12.00 5.94
N ALA A 53 -16.32 12.30 6.79
CA ALA A 53 -16.08 12.64 8.19
C ALA A 53 -15.48 11.47 8.99
N ALA A 54 -16.03 10.26 8.83
CA ALA A 54 -15.52 9.05 9.45
C ALA A 54 -14.08 8.76 9.02
N TYR A 55 -13.81 8.83 7.72
CA TYR A 55 -12.48 8.59 7.16
C TYR A 55 -11.46 9.58 7.70
N GLN A 56 -11.76 10.88 7.69
CA GLN A 56 -10.84 11.90 8.20
C GLN A 56 -10.58 11.73 9.70
N PHE A 57 -11.63 11.52 10.49
CA PHE A 57 -11.50 11.27 11.93
C PHE A 57 -10.58 10.07 12.20
N CYS A 58 -10.82 8.94 11.53
CA CYS A 58 -10.04 7.73 11.72
C CYS A 58 -8.61 7.86 11.24
N ARG A 59 -8.41 8.51 10.09
CA ARG A 59 -7.09 8.76 9.53
C ARG A 59 -6.22 9.58 10.45
N THR A 60 -6.75 10.66 11.04
CA THR A 60 -5.99 11.49 11.97
C THR A 60 -5.49 10.68 13.17
N ILE A 61 -6.29 9.76 13.70
CA ILE A 61 -5.93 8.96 14.88
C ILE A 61 -4.73 8.05 14.62
N TYR A 62 -4.65 7.39 13.46
CA TYR A 62 -3.53 6.48 13.16
C TYR A 62 -2.36 7.14 12.43
N SER A 63 -2.60 8.25 11.72
CA SER A 63 -1.56 8.92 10.93
C SER A 63 -0.81 9.98 11.73
N GLY A 64 -1.47 10.69 12.65
CA GLY A 64 -0.84 11.76 13.43
C GLY A 64 0.38 11.27 14.20
N PRO A 65 0.23 10.29 15.11
CA PRO A 65 1.34 9.75 15.88
C PRO A 65 2.47 9.19 15.01
N TYR A 66 2.15 8.58 13.86
CA TYR A 66 3.16 8.09 12.93
C TYR A 66 4.03 9.21 12.38
N HIS A 67 3.42 10.28 11.86
CA HIS A 67 4.15 11.39 11.26
C HIS A 67 5.03 12.13 12.28
N GLU A 68 4.59 12.21 13.54
CA GLU A 68 5.38 12.79 14.64
C GLU A 68 6.70 12.04 14.89
N THR A 69 6.78 10.76 14.52
CA THR A 69 8.04 9.98 14.63
C THR A 69 9.11 10.38 13.61
N GLY A 70 8.73 11.13 12.57
CA GLY A 70 9.60 11.44 11.43
C GLY A 70 9.87 10.28 10.48
N ARG A 71 9.30 9.09 10.75
CA ARG A 71 9.53 7.89 9.94
C ARG A 71 8.95 8.00 8.53
N ASN A 72 9.58 7.27 7.62
CA ASN A 72 9.16 7.23 6.23
C ASN A 72 7.83 6.44 6.11
N PRO A 73 6.72 7.02 5.61
CA PRO A 73 5.45 6.29 5.44
C PRO A 73 5.52 5.16 4.41
N TYR A 74 6.56 5.16 3.58
CA TYR A 74 6.82 4.14 2.57
C TYR A 74 7.77 3.04 3.06
N ASP A 75 8.46 3.24 4.19
CA ASP A 75 9.30 2.22 4.81
C ASP A 75 9.43 2.49 6.31
N ILE A 76 8.65 1.78 7.12
CA ILE A 76 8.58 1.95 8.58
C ILE A 76 9.94 1.73 9.27
N SER A 77 10.87 1.01 8.62
CA SER A 77 12.20 0.77 9.17
C SER A 77 13.13 2.00 9.06
N LYS A 78 12.77 3.01 8.26
CA LYS A 78 13.61 4.17 7.93
C LYS A 78 13.01 5.49 8.43
N GLN A 79 13.88 6.49 8.60
CA GLN A 79 13.47 7.89 8.76
C GLN A 79 13.16 8.50 7.39
N CYS A 80 12.25 9.46 7.32
CA CYS A 80 11.98 10.19 6.09
C CYS A 80 13.18 11.09 5.75
N GLU A 81 13.79 10.88 4.59
CA GLU A 81 14.93 11.69 4.14
C GLU A 81 14.46 12.86 3.24
N GLY A 82 14.64 14.08 3.74
CA GLY A 82 14.20 15.32 3.07
C GLY A 82 12.73 15.66 3.33
N ASN A 83 12.28 16.77 2.75
CA ASN A 83 10.88 17.17 2.84
C ASN A 83 10.02 16.22 1.99
N ILE A 84 9.00 15.58 2.56
CA ILE A 84 8.13 14.63 1.86
C ILE A 84 7.47 15.25 0.61
N SER A 85 7.11 16.54 0.64
CA SER A 85 6.55 17.24 -0.51
C SER A 85 7.56 17.41 -1.66
N GLU A 86 8.85 17.34 -1.36
CA GLU A 86 9.92 17.48 -2.34
C GLU A 86 10.51 16.14 -2.77
N THR A 87 10.73 15.21 -1.85
CA THR A 87 11.47 13.97 -2.11
C THR A 87 10.60 12.72 -2.03
N LEU A 88 9.37 12.83 -1.52
CA LEU A 88 8.56 11.68 -1.13
C LEU A 88 9.32 10.75 -0.17
N CYS A 89 10.18 11.29 0.69
CA CYS A 89 11.12 10.56 1.55
C CYS A 89 12.17 9.71 0.81
N TYR A 90 12.31 9.88 -0.51
CA TYR A 90 13.31 9.22 -1.36
C TYR A 90 14.12 10.28 -2.14
N PRO A 91 15.30 10.69 -1.66
CA PRO A 91 16.13 11.71 -2.33
C PRO A 91 16.43 11.41 -3.81
N GLN A 92 16.41 10.14 -4.20
CA GLN A 92 16.56 9.65 -5.58
C GLN A 92 15.57 10.29 -6.56
N THR A 93 14.37 10.64 -6.09
CA THR A 93 13.34 11.29 -6.92
C THR A 93 13.81 12.62 -7.48
N LYS A 94 14.65 13.37 -6.75
CA LYS A 94 15.23 14.62 -7.22
C LYS A 94 16.13 14.40 -8.43
N PHE A 95 17.02 13.41 -8.37
CA PHE A 95 17.90 13.06 -9.49
C PHE A 95 17.11 12.65 -10.74
N ILE A 96 16.00 11.93 -10.56
CA ILE A 96 15.11 11.54 -11.67
C ILE A 96 14.49 12.78 -12.32
N ARG A 97 13.96 13.72 -11.52
CA ARG A 97 13.40 14.97 -12.06
C ARG A 97 14.44 15.77 -12.83
N ASP A 98 15.61 16.00 -12.22
CA ASP A 98 16.70 16.76 -12.83
C ASP A 98 17.18 16.11 -14.14
N PHE A 99 17.19 14.76 -14.20
CA PHE A 99 17.53 14.03 -15.42
C PHE A 99 16.48 14.23 -16.51
N LEU A 100 15.19 14.08 -16.18
CA LEU A 100 14.08 14.19 -17.13
C LEU A 100 13.92 15.62 -17.68
N ASP A 101 14.38 16.63 -16.93
CA ASP A 101 14.34 18.04 -17.35
C ASP A 101 15.50 18.48 -18.24
N LYS A 102 16.53 17.65 -18.41
CA LYS A 102 17.64 17.99 -19.32
C LYS A 102 17.08 18.24 -20.73
N PRO A 103 17.45 19.35 -21.40
CA PRO A 103 16.96 19.64 -22.75
C PRO A 103 17.23 18.51 -23.76
N SER A 104 18.38 17.85 -23.63
CA SER A 104 18.72 16.69 -24.46
C SER A 104 17.80 15.48 -24.20
N VAL A 105 17.43 15.24 -22.94
CA VAL A 105 16.52 14.15 -22.56
C VAL A 105 15.09 14.47 -23.02
N ARG A 106 14.61 15.69 -22.79
CA ARG A 106 13.29 16.14 -23.27
C ARG A 106 13.19 16.05 -24.80
N SER A 107 14.23 16.48 -25.52
CA SER A 107 14.29 16.35 -26.98
C SER A 107 14.33 14.90 -27.44
N LEU A 108 15.06 14.02 -26.73
CA LEU A 108 15.16 12.60 -27.07
C LEU A 108 13.84 11.87 -26.85
N LEU A 109 13.12 12.19 -25.77
CA LEU A 109 11.79 11.65 -25.46
C LEU A 109 10.67 12.26 -26.31
N GLY A 110 10.97 13.29 -27.10
CA GLY A 110 9.98 13.97 -27.94
C GLY A 110 8.96 14.80 -27.16
N VAL A 111 9.35 15.36 -26.01
CA VAL A 111 8.49 16.25 -25.22
C VAL A 111 8.15 17.49 -26.05
N ASP A 112 6.86 17.78 -26.19
CA ASP A 112 6.37 18.91 -26.96
C ASP A 112 6.98 20.23 -26.44
N LYS A 113 7.45 21.08 -27.36
CA LYS A 113 8.13 22.34 -27.02
C LYS A 113 7.21 23.36 -26.34
N SER A 114 5.88 23.19 -26.45
CA SER A 114 4.91 24.00 -25.71
C SER A 114 4.88 23.69 -24.21
N ILE A 115 5.35 22.51 -23.79
CA ILE A 115 5.49 22.16 -22.38
C ILE A 115 6.77 22.79 -21.85
N THR A 116 6.62 23.96 -21.23
CA THR A 116 7.73 24.73 -20.65
C THR A 116 7.97 24.43 -19.17
N GLN A 117 7.06 23.71 -18.52
CA GLN A 117 7.19 23.34 -17.13
C GLN A 117 8.20 22.20 -16.95
N ASN A 118 8.88 22.24 -15.80
CA ASN A 118 9.73 21.16 -15.31
C ASN A 118 8.88 19.93 -14.99
N PHE A 119 9.51 18.76 -15.09
CA PHE A 119 8.91 17.49 -14.76
C PHE A 119 8.65 17.40 -13.25
N SER A 120 7.43 16.99 -12.92
CA SER A 120 7.00 16.70 -11.55
C SER A 120 6.63 15.22 -11.45
N SER A 121 7.11 14.54 -10.40
CA SER A 121 6.82 13.13 -10.18
C SER A 121 5.33 12.87 -9.88
N CYS A 122 4.63 13.86 -9.31
CA CYS A 122 3.22 13.79 -8.98
C CYS A 122 2.54 15.13 -9.32
N SER A 123 1.25 15.08 -9.67
CA SER A 123 0.41 16.28 -9.84
C SER A 123 -0.50 16.46 -8.63
N HIS A 124 -0.32 17.56 -7.90
CA HIS A 124 -1.19 17.91 -6.77
C HIS A 124 -2.61 18.26 -7.21
N ASP A 125 -2.78 18.83 -8.41
CA ASP A 125 -4.11 19.16 -8.94
C ASP A 125 -4.93 17.91 -9.23
N VAL A 126 -4.30 16.90 -9.85
CA VAL A 126 -4.95 15.60 -10.08
C VAL A 126 -5.26 14.92 -8.75
N GLY A 127 -4.31 14.87 -7.82
CA GLY A 127 -4.55 14.32 -6.48
C GLY A 127 -5.67 15.03 -5.72
N GLY A 128 -5.73 16.37 -5.84
CA GLY A 128 -6.79 17.21 -5.28
C GLY A 128 -8.16 16.90 -5.89
N ALA A 129 -8.23 16.70 -7.21
CA ALA A 129 -9.47 16.32 -7.89
C ALA A 129 -10.02 14.97 -7.41
N PHE A 130 -9.17 13.95 -7.26
CA PHE A 130 -9.55 12.66 -6.66
C PHE A 130 -9.98 12.80 -5.20
N GLY A 131 -9.32 13.68 -4.44
CA GLY A 131 -9.71 13.99 -3.07
C GLY A 131 -11.07 14.68 -2.98
N ALA A 132 -11.38 15.58 -3.90
CA ALA A 132 -12.64 16.32 -3.94
C ALA A 132 -13.84 15.41 -4.23
N THR A 133 -13.64 14.34 -4.99
CA THR A 133 -14.66 13.32 -5.26
C THR A 133 -14.67 12.17 -4.26
N GLN A 134 -13.82 12.23 -3.22
CA GLN A 134 -13.65 11.17 -2.22
C GLN A 134 -13.39 9.79 -2.85
N ASP A 135 -12.66 9.75 -3.96
CA ASP A 135 -12.46 8.53 -4.75
C ASP A 135 -11.86 7.39 -3.91
N ILE A 136 -10.94 7.71 -2.99
CA ILE A 136 -10.31 6.76 -2.04
C ILE A 136 -11.31 5.98 -1.16
N LEU A 137 -12.54 6.45 -1.04
CA LEU A 137 -13.58 5.82 -0.21
C LEU A 137 -14.45 4.83 -0.99
N HIS A 138 -14.27 4.75 -2.32
CA HIS A 138 -15.03 3.83 -3.15
C HIS A 138 -14.42 2.42 -3.12
N PRO A 139 -15.24 1.37 -2.93
CA PRO A 139 -14.73 0.01 -2.87
C PRO A 139 -14.27 -0.48 -4.24
N THR A 140 -12.98 -0.83 -4.34
CA THR A 140 -12.39 -1.39 -5.59
C THR A 140 -12.19 -2.90 -5.54
N LYS A 141 -12.26 -3.51 -4.34
CA LYS A 141 -12.08 -4.96 -4.12
C LYS A 141 -13.09 -5.81 -4.89
N ASP A 142 -14.30 -5.31 -5.12
CA ASP A 142 -15.35 -6.05 -5.82
C ASP A 142 -15.00 -6.27 -7.31
N TYR A 143 -14.20 -5.37 -7.91
CA TYR A 143 -13.64 -5.61 -9.24
C TYR A 143 -12.64 -6.76 -9.24
N VAL A 144 -11.88 -6.97 -8.15
CA VAL A 144 -10.98 -8.12 -8.01
C VAL A 144 -11.76 -9.42 -7.98
N ALA A 145 -12.84 -9.49 -7.19
CA ALA A 145 -13.73 -10.64 -7.18
C ALA A 145 -14.31 -10.92 -8.59
N ALA A 146 -14.81 -9.88 -9.26
CA ALA A 146 -15.36 -9.99 -10.61
C ALA A 146 -14.33 -10.49 -11.65
N LEU A 147 -13.06 -10.11 -11.52
CA LEU A 147 -11.97 -10.61 -12.38
C LEU A 147 -11.68 -12.09 -12.11
N LEU A 148 -11.64 -12.50 -10.85
CA LEU A 148 -11.42 -13.89 -10.45
C LEU A 148 -12.54 -14.81 -10.97
N GLU A 149 -13.82 -14.40 -10.90
CA GLU A 149 -14.94 -15.16 -11.46
C GLU A 149 -14.85 -15.35 -12.99
N ARG A 150 -14.03 -14.54 -13.68
CA ARG A 150 -13.78 -14.63 -15.12
C ARG A 150 -12.48 -15.38 -15.44
N GLY A 151 -11.86 -16.02 -14.44
CA GLY A 151 -10.60 -16.75 -14.60
C GLY A 151 -9.38 -15.86 -14.80
N VAL A 152 -9.49 -14.55 -14.53
CA VAL A 152 -8.33 -13.64 -14.58
C VAL A 152 -7.52 -13.85 -13.32
N ARG A 153 -6.27 -14.31 -13.46
CA ARG A 153 -5.36 -14.46 -12.32
C ARG A 153 -4.99 -13.11 -11.71
N VAL A 154 -5.02 -13.00 -10.39
CA VAL A 154 -4.69 -11.76 -9.66
C VAL A 154 -3.58 -12.02 -8.64
N LEU A 155 -2.55 -11.18 -8.68
CA LEU A 155 -1.46 -11.14 -7.70
C LEU A 155 -1.53 -9.83 -6.91
N ILE A 156 -1.67 -9.94 -5.60
CA ILE A 156 -1.56 -8.84 -4.64
C ILE A 156 -0.22 -9.01 -3.92
N TYR A 157 0.73 -8.12 -4.19
CA TYR A 157 2.04 -8.15 -3.53
C TYR A 157 2.34 -6.85 -2.79
N VAL A 158 3.06 -6.94 -1.69
CA VAL A 158 3.31 -5.81 -0.77
C VAL A 158 4.63 -5.97 -0.02
N GLY A 159 5.35 -4.87 0.19
CA GLY A 159 6.57 -4.89 1.00
C GLY A 159 6.25 -5.04 2.48
N ALA A 160 7.00 -5.87 3.21
CA ALA A 160 6.78 -6.11 4.63
C ALA A 160 6.97 -4.85 5.50
N TYR A 161 7.67 -3.82 5.02
CA TYR A 161 7.94 -2.57 5.73
C TYR A 161 7.09 -1.38 5.22
N ASP A 162 6.21 -1.58 4.25
CA ASP A 162 5.29 -0.53 3.81
C ASP A 162 4.29 -0.23 4.93
N TRP A 163 4.21 1.03 5.37
CA TRP A 163 3.24 1.46 6.37
C TRP A 163 1.93 1.94 5.73
N ILE A 164 2.02 2.80 4.71
CA ILE A 164 0.86 3.46 4.09
C ILE A 164 -0.04 2.49 3.32
N CYS A 165 0.53 1.43 2.74
CA CYS A 165 -0.22 0.35 2.09
C CYS A 165 0.14 -1.01 2.71
N ASN A 166 0.14 -1.06 4.04
CA ASN A 166 0.71 -2.17 4.79
C ASN A 166 0.21 -3.58 4.48
N HIS A 167 1.10 -4.55 4.69
CA HIS A 167 0.84 -5.96 4.40
C HIS A 167 -0.24 -6.57 5.30
N VAL A 168 -0.39 -6.10 6.55
CA VAL A 168 -1.45 -6.56 7.45
C VAL A 168 -2.83 -6.20 6.90
N GLY A 169 -2.98 -4.99 6.36
CA GLY A 169 -4.21 -4.54 5.71
C GLY A 169 -4.48 -5.32 4.44
N ASN A 170 -3.44 -5.56 3.63
CA ASN A 170 -3.54 -6.35 2.41
C ASN A 170 -3.94 -7.80 2.66
N GLU A 171 -3.31 -8.47 3.63
CA GLU A 171 -3.69 -9.84 3.99
C GLU A 171 -5.15 -9.92 4.45
N ARG A 172 -5.60 -8.96 5.28
CA ARG A 172 -6.98 -8.96 5.79
C ARG A 172 -8.03 -8.83 4.70
N TRP A 173 -7.85 -7.89 3.75
CA TRP A 173 -8.87 -7.73 2.71
C TRP A 173 -8.85 -8.89 1.72
N THR A 174 -7.67 -9.47 1.43
CA THR A 174 -7.58 -10.65 0.56
C THR A 174 -8.24 -11.87 1.22
N LEU A 175 -8.09 -12.04 2.54
CA LEU A 175 -8.79 -13.07 3.32
C LEU A 175 -10.30 -12.84 3.41
N ALA A 176 -10.76 -11.58 3.40
CA ALA A 176 -12.18 -11.23 3.51
C ALA A 176 -12.88 -11.06 2.15
N LEU A 177 -12.16 -11.21 1.03
CA LEU A 177 -12.73 -11.05 -0.30
C LEU A 177 -13.72 -12.19 -0.56
N GLU A 178 -14.95 -11.84 -0.92
CA GLU A 178 -16.00 -12.81 -1.27
C GLU A 178 -15.93 -13.13 -2.76
N TRP A 179 -15.70 -14.40 -3.08
CA TRP A 179 -15.65 -14.95 -4.44
C TRP A 179 -15.69 -16.48 -4.36
N SER A 180 -15.88 -17.16 -5.49
CA SER A 180 -16.06 -18.62 -5.57
C SER A 180 -14.89 -19.44 -4.99
N GLY A 181 -13.66 -18.92 -5.04
CA GLY A 181 -12.47 -19.54 -4.46
C GLY A 181 -12.14 -19.14 -3.01
N HIS A 182 -12.99 -18.34 -2.35
CA HIS A 182 -12.72 -17.77 -1.02
C HIS A 182 -12.34 -18.83 0.02
N SER A 183 -13.14 -19.88 0.19
CA SER A 183 -12.91 -20.89 1.23
C SER A 183 -11.60 -21.64 1.04
N GLU A 184 -11.20 -21.91 -0.21
CA GLU A 184 -9.93 -22.56 -0.50
C GLU A 184 -8.76 -21.61 -0.22
N PHE A 185 -8.85 -20.36 -0.67
CA PHE A 185 -7.81 -19.34 -0.42
C PHE A 185 -7.62 -19.09 1.08
N ALA A 186 -8.70 -18.84 1.81
CA ALA A 186 -8.65 -18.58 3.25
C ALA A 186 -8.18 -19.82 4.06
N GLY A 187 -8.42 -21.03 3.54
CA GLY A 187 -7.95 -22.27 4.13
C GLY A 187 -6.46 -22.56 3.92
N GLN A 188 -5.78 -21.87 2.99
CA GLN A 188 -4.34 -22.02 2.78
C GLN A 188 -3.53 -21.37 3.90
N GLU A 189 -2.45 -22.04 4.31
CA GLU A 189 -1.48 -21.47 5.24
C GLU A 189 -0.72 -20.30 4.59
N LEU A 190 -0.42 -19.28 5.38
CA LEU A 190 0.53 -18.24 4.99
C LEU A 190 1.96 -18.77 5.15
N ARG A 191 2.51 -19.33 4.06
CA ARG A 191 3.81 -20.01 4.07
C ARG A 191 4.94 -19.12 3.60
N ASP A 192 6.19 -19.49 3.91
CA ASP A 192 7.36 -18.83 3.32
C ASP A 192 7.47 -19.15 1.82
N TRP A 193 7.97 -18.17 1.06
CA TRP A 193 8.46 -18.38 -0.30
C TRP A 193 9.93 -17.96 -0.38
N LEU A 194 10.68 -18.66 -1.24
CA LEU A 194 12.14 -18.62 -1.23
C LEU A 194 12.73 -18.16 -2.56
N VAL A 195 13.82 -17.40 -2.47
CA VAL A 195 14.70 -17.07 -3.59
C VAL A 195 16.10 -17.54 -3.22
N ASP A 196 16.70 -18.41 -4.04
CA ASP A 196 17.97 -19.08 -3.76
C ASP A 196 18.05 -19.69 -2.35
N SER A 197 16.99 -20.41 -1.96
CA SER A 197 16.85 -21.05 -0.64
C SER A 197 16.85 -20.09 0.55
N LYS A 198 16.67 -18.78 0.33
CA LYS A 198 16.53 -17.78 1.39
C LYS A 198 15.09 -17.28 1.46
N PRO A 199 14.53 -17.03 2.66
CA PRO A 199 13.21 -16.43 2.81
C PRO A 199 13.13 -15.09 2.08
N ALA A 200 12.24 -15.00 1.10
CA ALA A 200 11.96 -13.78 0.35
C ALA A 200 10.68 -13.09 0.83
N GLY A 201 9.82 -13.82 1.54
CA GLY A 201 8.64 -13.30 2.22
C GLY A 201 7.62 -14.40 2.47
N LYS A 202 6.35 -14.02 2.61
CA LYS A 202 5.23 -14.93 2.84
C LYS A 202 4.30 -14.97 1.64
N THR A 203 3.62 -16.09 1.40
CA THR A 203 2.63 -16.20 0.32
C THR A 203 1.47 -17.11 0.68
N ARG A 204 0.33 -16.85 0.05
CA ARG A 204 -0.90 -17.64 0.08
C ARG A 204 -1.48 -17.61 -1.33
N SER A 205 -1.86 -18.76 -1.88
CA SER A 205 -2.36 -18.85 -3.25
C SER A 205 -3.40 -19.96 -3.38
N ALA A 206 -4.53 -19.66 -4.02
CA ALA A 206 -5.52 -20.65 -4.43
C ALA A 206 -6.38 -20.09 -5.56
N GLN A 207 -6.87 -20.97 -6.45
CA GLN A 207 -7.89 -20.64 -7.46
C GLN A 207 -7.57 -19.38 -8.30
N GLY A 208 -6.29 -19.13 -8.60
CA GLY A 208 -5.86 -17.99 -9.41
C GLY A 208 -5.70 -16.67 -8.65
N PHE A 209 -5.92 -16.64 -7.33
CA PHE A 209 -5.65 -15.52 -6.46
C PHE A 209 -4.41 -15.77 -5.60
N THR A 210 -3.44 -14.85 -5.65
CA THR A 210 -2.19 -14.94 -4.90
C THR A 210 -1.94 -13.68 -4.09
N PHE A 211 -1.67 -13.86 -2.80
CA PHE A 211 -1.12 -12.83 -1.91
C PHE A 211 0.35 -13.13 -1.64
N ALA A 212 1.21 -12.11 -1.70
CA ALA A 212 2.63 -12.24 -1.40
C ALA A 212 3.18 -11.02 -0.64
N THR A 213 4.00 -11.26 0.38
CA THR A 213 4.84 -10.23 1.00
C THR A 213 6.27 -10.34 0.51
N ILE A 214 7.01 -9.24 0.55
CA ILE A 214 8.44 -9.22 0.28
C ILE A 214 9.18 -8.73 1.53
N ALA A 215 9.96 -9.61 2.13
CA ALA A 215 10.68 -9.36 3.37
C ALA A 215 11.72 -8.25 3.19
N GLY A 216 11.69 -7.26 4.09
CA GLY A 216 12.63 -6.14 4.08
C GLY A 216 12.44 -5.14 2.93
N ALA A 217 11.32 -5.20 2.21
CA ALA A 217 10.93 -4.19 1.23
C ALA A 217 9.89 -3.21 1.81
N GLY A 218 9.95 -1.95 1.43
CA GLY A 218 8.91 -0.95 1.68
C GLY A 218 7.90 -0.88 0.53
N HIS A 219 7.36 0.32 0.31
CA HIS A 219 6.31 0.61 -0.68
C HIS A 219 6.73 0.30 -2.11
N MET A 220 7.95 0.68 -2.49
CA MET A 220 8.51 0.41 -3.80
C MET A 220 9.30 -0.90 -3.77
N VAL A 221 8.59 -2.03 -3.74
CA VAL A 221 9.21 -3.36 -3.62
C VAL A 221 10.39 -3.59 -4.59
N PRO A 222 10.29 -3.24 -5.89
CA PRO A 222 11.42 -3.44 -6.81
C PRO A 222 12.63 -2.54 -6.53
N PHE A 223 12.43 -1.39 -5.87
CA PHE A 223 13.52 -0.52 -5.45
C PHE A 223 14.29 -1.11 -4.27
N ASP A 224 13.59 -1.64 -3.25
CA ASP A 224 14.24 -2.18 -2.05
C ASP A 224 14.78 -3.60 -2.25
N LYS A 225 14.06 -4.44 -3.02
CA LYS A 225 14.34 -5.86 -3.23
C LYS A 225 14.24 -6.24 -4.72
N PRO A 226 15.15 -5.72 -5.58
CA PRO A 226 15.09 -5.91 -7.03
C PRO A 226 15.20 -7.39 -7.46
N LYS A 227 15.97 -8.21 -6.72
CA LYS A 227 16.14 -9.63 -7.03
C LYS A 227 14.86 -10.42 -6.73
N GLU A 228 14.32 -10.26 -5.53
CA GLU A 228 13.13 -10.97 -5.08
C GLU A 228 11.89 -10.53 -5.88
N SER A 229 11.76 -9.23 -6.16
CA SER A 229 10.67 -8.72 -7.01
C SER A 229 10.71 -9.25 -8.44
N LEU A 230 11.91 -9.34 -9.04
CA LEU A 230 12.08 -9.91 -10.37
C LEU A 230 11.70 -11.40 -10.39
N GLU A 231 12.13 -12.15 -9.38
CA GLU A 231 11.78 -13.57 -9.27
C GLU A 231 10.27 -13.79 -9.08
N LEU A 232 9.62 -12.96 -8.24
CA LEU A 232 8.17 -12.98 -8.05
C LEU A 232 7.42 -12.74 -9.36
N VAL A 233 7.80 -11.73 -10.14
CA VAL A 233 7.18 -11.42 -11.43
C VAL A 233 7.42 -12.53 -12.45
N ASN A 234 8.65 -13.06 -12.53
CA ASN A 234 8.99 -14.13 -13.46
C ASN A 234 8.20 -15.42 -13.16
N ARG A 235 8.10 -15.82 -11.89
CA ARG A 235 7.30 -16.99 -11.48
C ARG A 235 5.83 -16.77 -11.78
N TRP A 236 5.29 -15.61 -11.42
CA TRP A 236 3.89 -15.27 -11.66
C TRP A 236 3.50 -15.32 -13.14
N ILE A 237 4.29 -14.70 -14.01
CA ILE A 237 4.04 -14.69 -15.46
C ILE A 237 4.16 -16.11 -16.03
N ALA A 238 5.14 -16.88 -15.57
CA ALA A 238 5.35 -18.26 -16.00
C ALA A 238 4.34 -19.27 -15.42
N GLY A 239 3.40 -18.84 -14.57
CA GLY A 239 2.45 -19.72 -13.89
C GLY A 239 3.11 -20.69 -12.89
N LYS A 240 4.27 -20.31 -12.35
CA LYS A 240 4.98 -21.08 -11.33
C LYS A 240 4.59 -20.59 -9.94
N ASP A 241 4.52 -21.53 -9.00
CA ASP A 241 4.27 -21.22 -7.60
C ASP A 241 5.43 -20.43 -6.97
N LEU A 242 5.12 -19.60 -5.97
CA LEU A 242 6.11 -18.81 -5.23
C LEU A 242 6.82 -19.66 -4.17
#